data_AF-A0A7S1RPJ9-F1
#
_entry.id   AF-A0A7S1RPJ9-F1
#
_cell.length_a   1.000
_cell.length_b   1.000
_cell.length_c   1.000
_cell.angle_alpha   90.00
_cell.angle_beta   90.00
_cell.angle_gamma   90.00
#
_symmetry.space_group_name_H-M   'P 1'
#
loop_
_entity.id
_entity.type
_entity.pdbx_description
1 polymer ?
#
loop_
_entity_poly.entity_id
_entity_poly.type
_entity_poly.pdbx_seq_one_letter_code
_entity_poly.pdbx_strand_id
1 'polypeptide(L)'
;EESGLDYRHLECELYPKPAWLLELDPRGKVPVLVDGGAAVPESEAIVGLVAAGAGLQEADAERAAAWRAVVNSELLPAGEAGRRAELQAALAKLDRLVAGPYVTGDSFGVSIDIEHSALSFCR
;
A
#
# COMPACT_ATOMS: atom_id res chain seq x y z
N GLU A 1 -9.67 6.90 -3.46
CA GLU A 1 -10.25 6.47 -4.75
C GLU A 1 -11.18 5.29 -4.55
N GLU A 2 -10.69 4.07 -4.28
CA GLU A 2 -11.55 2.88 -4.10
C GLU A 2 -12.61 3.01 -2.99
N SER A 3 -12.33 3.85 -1.98
CA SER A 3 -13.30 4.16 -0.92
C SER A 3 -14.48 5.02 -1.36
N GLY A 4 -14.40 5.69 -2.51
CA GLY A 4 -15.39 6.69 -2.95
C GLY A 4 -15.50 7.91 -2.04
N LEU A 5 -14.63 8.06 -1.04
CA LEU A 5 -14.62 9.20 -0.12
C LEU A 5 -14.08 10.45 -0.82
N ASP A 6 -14.73 11.58 -0.60
CA ASP A 6 -14.23 12.88 -1.03
C ASP A 6 -12.92 13.20 -0.31
N TYR A 7 -11.89 13.56 -1.08
CA TYR A 7 -10.60 13.93 -0.53
C TYR A 7 -9.97 15.04 -1.38
N ARG A 8 -9.07 15.80 -0.77
CA ARG A 8 -8.26 16.79 -1.48
C ARG A 8 -6.84 16.25 -1.60
N HIS A 9 -6.41 16.00 -2.84
CA HIS A 9 -5.01 15.68 -3.10
C HIS A 9 -4.15 16.94 -3.03
N LEU A 10 -3.03 16.85 -2.30
CA LEU A 10 -2.00 17.88 -2.22
C LEU A 10 -0.66 17.26 -2.57
N GLU A 11 -0.15 17.61 -3.75
CA GLU A 11 1.20 17.22 -4.16
C GLU A 11 2.25 18.06 -3.43
N CYS A 12 3.39 17.45 -3.14
CA CYS A 12 4.51 18.15 -2.53
C CYS A 12 5.82 17.80 -3.21
N GLU A 13 6.69 18.81 -3.34
CA GLU A 13 8.07 18.61 -3.74
C GLU A 13 8.85 17.99 -2.58
N LEU A 14 9.55 16.89 -2.83
CA LEU A 14 10.36 16.23 -1.79
C LEU A 14 11.76 16.87 -1.63
N TYR A 15 12.16 17.71 -2.59
CA TYR A 15 13.48 18.35 -2.61
C TYR A 15 13.40 19.76 -3.24
N PRO A 16 13.41 20.84 -2.44
CA PRO A 16 13.41 20.86 -0.98
C PRO A 16 12.04 20.49 -0.38
N LYS A 17 12.03 19.83 0.78
CA LYS A 17 10.79 19.52 1.50
C LYS A 17 10.13 20.82 1.99
N PRO A 18 8.81 21.01 1.78
CA PRO A 18 8.12 22.20 2.25
C PRO A 18 7.93 22.17 3.77
N ALA A 19 7.91 23.35 4.41
CA ALA A 19 7.77 23.48 5.85
C ALA A 19 6.48 22.83 6.38
N TRP A 20 5.35 22.98 5.66
CA TRP A 20 4.07 22.40 6.05
C TRP A 20 4.10 20.87 6.12
N LEU A 21 4.91 20.19 5.29
CA LEU A 21 5.06 18.74 5.37
C LEU A 21 5.79 18.33 6.64
N LEU A 22 6.82 19.10 7.02
CA LEU A 22 7.60 18.86 8.24
C LEU A 22 6.80 19.18 9.52
N GLU A 23 5.82 20.07 9.44
CA GLU A 23 4.86 20.33 10.51
C GLU A 23 3.89 19.15 10.71
N LEU A 24 3.51 18.46 9.63
CA LEU A 24 2.61 17.29 9.68
C LEU A 24 3.34 16.00 10.07
N ASP A 25 4.52 15.74 9.48
CA ASP A 25 5.41 14.65 9.85
C ASP A 25 6.86 15.18 9.91
N PRO A 26 7.49 15.26 11.09
CA PRO A 26 8.87 15.71 11.24
C PRO A 26 9.89 14.90 10.41
N ARG A 27 9.55 13.66 10.01
CA ARG A 27 10.40 12.83 9.15
C ARG A 27 10.33 13.27 7.68
N GLY A 28 9.29 14.04 7.33
CA GLY A 28 9.01 14.56 6.01
C GLY A 28 8.84 13.45 4.98
N LYS A 29 8.15 12.37 5.36
CA LYS A 29 7.81 11.26 4.48
C LYS A 29 6.37 11.44 3.99
N VAL A 30 6.09 10.89 2.81
CA VAL A 30 4.75 10.80 2.23
C VAL A 30 4.39 9.33 2.03
N PRO A 31 3.10 8.96 2.02
CA PRO A 31 1.91 9.81 2.20
C PRO A 31 1.65 10.23 3.66
N VAL A 32 0.91 11.32 3.84
CA VAL A 32 0.34 11.78 5.13
C VAL A 32 -1.13 12.14 4.91
N LEU A 33 -2.04 11.56 5.70
CA LEU A 33 -3.45 11.92 5.70
C LEU A 33 -3.71 12.99 6.77
N VAL A 34 -4.56 13.97 6.47
CA VAL A 34 -5.09 14.88 7.48
C VAL A 34 -6.60 14.70 7.55
N ASP A 35 -7.08 14.19 8.68
CA ASP A 35 -8.50 13.99 8.95
C ASP A 35 -8.89 14.67 10.25
N GLY A 36 -9.94 15.51 10.21
CA GLY A 36 -10.36 16.30 11.37
C GLY A 36 -9.29 17.22 11.97
N GLY A 37 -8.23 17.55 11.21
CA GLY A 37 -7.07 18.32 11.68
C GLY A 37 -5.97 17.48 12.36
N ALA A 38 -6.14 16.16 12.47
CA ALA A 38 -5.12 15.24 12.94
C ALA A 38 -4.31 14.71 11.75
N ALA A 39 -2.98 14.76 11.85
CA ALA A 39 -2.08 14.17 10.87
C ALA A 39 -1.86 12.68 11.18
N VAL A 40 -2.07 11.84 10.18
CA VAL A 40 -1.79 10.40 10.23
C VAL A 40 -0.70 10.10 9.22
N PRO A 41 0.56 10.02 9.67
CA PRO A 41 1.63 9.49 8.84
C PRO A 41 1.59 7.96 8.84
N GLU A 42 2.29 7.32 7.90
CA GLU A 42 2.29 5.88 7.58
C GLU A 42 1.17 5.42 6.65
N SER A 43 1.57 4.86 5.50
CA SER A 43 0.65 4.35 4.49
C SER A 43 -0.29 3.28 5.03
N GLU A 44 0.20 2.33 5.85
CA GLU A 44 -0.65 1.27 6.42
C GLU A 44 -1.74 1.83 7.36
N ALA A 45 -1.40 2.81 8.20
CA ALA A 45 -2.36 3.43 9.11
C ALA A 45 -3.42 4.24 8.35
N ILE A 46 -3.00 4.97 7.31
CA ILE A 46 -3.89 5.70 6.40
C ILE A 46 -4.86 4.74 5.73
N VAL A 47 -4.34 3.65 5.18
CA VAL A 47 -5.13 2.64 4.47
C VAL A 47 -6.16 2.01 5.42
N GLY A 48 -5.78 1.65 6.65
CA GLY A 48 -6.71 1.10 7.65
C GLY A 48 -7.84 2.07 8.01
N LEU A 49 -7.52 3.36 8.22
CA LEU A 49 -8.54 4.38 8.51
C LEU A 49 -9.52 4.56 7.35
N VAL A 50 -9.01 4.64 6.11
CA VAL A 50 -9.85 4.77 4.92
C VAL A 50 -10.72 3.53 4.72
N ALA A 51 -10.18 2.33 4.98
CA ALA A 51 -10.93 1.07 4.91
C ALA A 51 -12.12 1.08 5.87
N ALA A 52 -11.85 1.41 7.14
CA ALA A 52 -12.86 1.43 8.20
C ALA A 52 -13.96 2.46 7.91
N GLY A 53 -13.59 3.65 7.43
CA GLY A 53 -14.55 4.70 7.06
C GLY A 53 -15.42 4.37 5.85
N ALA A 54 -14.91 3.55 4.92
CA ALA A 54 -15.60 3.21 3.67
C ALA A 54 -16.31 1.85 3.69
N GLY A 55 -16.21 1.09 4.79
CA GLY A 55 -16.76 -0.26 4.88
C GLY A 55 -16.13 -1.24 3.88
N LEU A 56 -14.90 -0.96 3.44
CA LEU A 56 -14.17 -1.85 2.55
C LEU A 56 -13.78 -3.12 3.29
N GLN A 57 -13.83 -4.26 2.60
CA GLN A 57 -13.58 -5.55 3.22
C GLN A 57 -12.08 -5.70 3.50
N GLU A 58 -11.74 -5.92 4.78
CA GLU A 58 -10.39 -6.34 5.12
C GLU A 58 -10.13 -7.73 4.54
N ALA A 59 -8.94 -7.91 3.98
CA ALA A 59 -8.54 -9.22 3.53
C ALA A 59 -8.38 -10.16 4.74
N ASP A 60 -8.58 -11.45 4.52
CA ASP A 60 -8.27 -12.46 5.52
C ASP A 60 -6.85 -12.26 6.08
N ALA A 61 -6.74 -12.10 7.40
CA ALA A 61 -5.51 -11.64 8.05
C ALA A 61 -4.34 -12.63 7.83
N GLU A 62 -4.62 -13.93 7.77
CA GLU A 62 -3.65 -14.96 7.49
C GLU A 62 -3.13 -14.85 6.06
N ARG A 63 -4.03 -14.69 5.08
CA ARG A 63 -3.67 -14.47 3.68
C ARG A 63 -2.90 -13.16 3.48
N ALA A 64 -3.29 -12.08 4.14
CA ALA A 64 -2.59 -10.80 4.06
C ALA A 64 -1.17 -10.89 4.64
N ALA A 65 -0.99 -11.59 5.76
CA ALA A 65 0.31 -11.85 6.34
C ALA A 65 1.20 -12.71 5.41
N ALA A 66 0.65 -13.77 4.82
CA ALA A 66 1.36 -14.62 3.87
C ALA A 66 1.79 -13.85 2.62
N TRP A 67 0.93 -12.98 2.09
CA TRP A 67 1.24 -12.13 0.95
C TRP A 67 2.39 -11.17 1.26
N ARG A 68 2.30 -10.42 2.37
CA ARG A 68 3.36 -9.50 2.82
C ARG A 68 4.69 -10.18 3.04
N ALA A 69 4.67 -11.40 3.59
CA ALA A 69 5.89 -12.17 3.79
C ALA A 69 6.62 -12.41 2.47
N VAL A 70 5.91 -12.82 1.41
CA VAL A 70 6.49 -13.05 0.08
C VAL A 70 6.97 -11.74 -0.54
N VAL A 71 6.18 -10.67 -0.44
CA VAL A 71 6.56 -9.34 -0.99
C VAL A 71 7.86 -8.83 -0.35
N ASN A 72 7.90 -8.78 0.98
CA ASN A 72 9.00 -8.14 1.71
C ASN A 72 10.29 -8.97 1.72
N SER A 73 10.18 -10.31 1.77
CA SER A 73 11.36 -11.17 1.89
C SER A 73 11.88 -11.69 0.55
N GLU A 74 11.05 -11.71 -0.50
CA GLU A 74 11.42 -12.31 -1.79
C GLU A 74 11.27 -11.35 -2.96
N LEU A 75 10.07 -10.79 -3.15
CA LEU A 75 9.75 -9.99 -4.35
C LEU A 75 10.59 -8.71 -4.41
N LEU A 76 10.57 -7.90 -3.35
CA LEU A 76 11.28 -6.63 -3.28
C LEU A 76 12.80 -6.82 -3.42
N PRO A 77 13.46 -7.69 -2.63
CA PRO A 77 14.90 -7.92 -2.77
C PRO A 77 15.32 -8.49 -4.14
N ALA A 78 14.47 -9.30 -4.78
CA ALA A 78 14.75 -9.83 -6.12
C ALA A 78 14.58 -8.75 -7.20
N GLY A 79 13.57 -7.88 -7.06
CA GLY A 79 13.31 -6.76 -7.96
C GLY A 79 14.44 -5.72 -7.92
N GLU A 80 14.83 -5.27 -6.72
CA GLU A 80 15.90 -4.28 -6.53
C GLU A 80 17.24 -4.74 -7.10
N ALA A 81 17.54 -6.03 -7.00
CA ALA A 81 18.79 -6.59 -7.51
C ALA A 81 18.72 -7.10 -8.95
N GLY A 82 17.57 -6.95 -9.63
CA GLY A 82 17.39 -7.41 -11.01
C GLY A 82 17.46 -8.93 -11.20
N ARG A 83 17.25 -9.73 -10.15
CA ARG A 83 17.36 -11.20 -10.18
C ARG A 83 16.09 -11.82 -10.77
N ARG A 84 16.01 -11.81 -12.11
CA ARG A 84 14.78 -12.13 -12.85
C ARG A 84 14.18 -13.51 -12.55
N ALA A 85 14.99 -14.54 -12.34
CA ALA A 85 14.50 -15.88 -12.03
C ALA A 85 13.85 -15.94 -10.63
N GLU A 86 14.46 -15.30 -9.64
CA GLU A 86 13.91 -15.21 -8.28
C GLU A 86 12.64 -14.36 -8.24
N LEU A 87 12.63 -13.26 -8.99
CA LEU A 87 11.45 -12.42 -9.14
C LEU A 87 10.27 -13.22 -9.74
N GLN A 88 10.52 -14.02 -10.78
CA GLN A 88 9.50 -14.90 -11.35
C GLN A 88 9.02 -15.95 -10.35
N ALA A 89 9.92 -16.53 -9.56
CA ALA A 89 9.54 -17.48 -8.53
C ALA A 89 8.67 -16.84 -7.43
N ALA A 90 9.00 -15.62 -7.00
CA ALA A 90 8.22 -14.85 -6.03
C ALA A 90 6.83 -14.50 -6.58
N LEU A 91 6.74 -14.03 -7.83
CA LEU A 91 5.46 -13.77 -8.49
C LEU A 91 4.60 -15.04 -8.59
N ALA A 92 5.19 -16.18 -8.95
CA ALA A 92 4.48 -17.45 -9.01
C ALA A 92 3.98 -17.95 -7.63
N LYS A 93 4.62 -17.53 -6.53
CA LYS A 93 4.12 -17.78 -5.17
C LYS A 93 2.92 -16.90 -4.86
N LEU A 94 2.97 -15.62 -5.24
CA LEU A 94 1.85 -14.68 -5.08
C LEU A 94 0.63 -15.13 -5.88
N ASP A 95 0.80 -15.57 -7.13
CA ASP A 95 -0.31 -16.06 -7.98
C ASP A 95 -1.11 -17.19 -7.32
N ARG A 96 -0.47 -18.04 -6.51
CA ARG A 96 -1.16 -19.13 -5.80
C ARG A 96 -1.99 -18.66 -4.61
N LEU A 97 -1.72 -17.46 -4.10
CA LEU A 97 -2.48 -16.85 -3.02
C LEU A 97 -3.70 -16.08 -3.55
N VAL A 98 -3.79 -15.86 -4.87
CA VAL A 98 -4.92 -15.20 -5.53
C VAL A 98 -6.11 -16.16 -5.61
N ALA A 99 -7.25 -15.76 -5.01
CA ALA A 99 -8.46 -16.60 -4.98
C ALA A 99 -9.42 -16.37 -6.16
N GLY A 100 -9.32 -15.24 -6.86
CA GLY A 100 -10.21 -14.85 -7.96
C GLY A 100 -9.62 -13.70 -8.77
N PRO A 101 -10.40 -12.78 -9.37
CA PRO A 101 -9.83 -11.59 -10.02
C PRO A 101 -9.01 -10.72 -9.05
N TYR A 102 -9.25 -10.81 -7.74
CA TYR A 102 -8.48 -10.17 -6.66
C TYR A 102 -7.94 -11.20 -5.67
N VAL A 103 -7.04 -10.79 -4.78
CA VAL A 103 -6.50 -11.72 -3.76
C VAL A 103 -7.58 -12.22 -2.80
N THR A 104 -8.59 -11.38 -2.53
CA THR A 104 -9.77 -11.71 -1.73
C THR A 104 -10.88 -12.44 -2.50
N GLY A 105 -10.71 -12.72 -3.79
CA GLY A 105 -11.73 -13.36 -4.63
C GLY A 105 -12.40 -12.36 -5.56
N ASP A 106 -13.73 -12.19 -5.42
CA ASP A 106 -14.54 -11.35 -6.30
C ASP A 106 -14.57 -9.86 -5.91
N SER A 107 -14.05 -9.51 -4.74
CA SER A 107 -14.00 -8.13 -4.22
C SER A 107 -12.56 -7.67 -3.98
N PHE A 108 -12.33 -6.36 -4.12
CA PHE A 108 -11.05 -5.71 -3.86
C PHE A 108 -10.75 -5.65 -2.36
N GLY A 109 -9.58 -6.16 -1.95
CA GLY A 109 -9.14 -6.23 -0.57
C GLY A 109 -8.10 -5.17 -0.23
N VAL A 110 -8.44 -4.30 0.71
CA VAL A 110 -7.65 -3.09 1.03
C VAL A 110 -6.22 -3.39 1.45
N SER A 111 -6.00 -4.48 2.19
CA SER A 111 -4.70 -4.80 2.77
C SER A 111 -3.74 -5.48 1.80
N ILE A 112 -4.23 -6.02 0.67
CA ILE A 112 -3.43 -6.83 -0.24
C ILE A 112 -3.35 -6.20 -1.64
N ASP A 113 -4.48 -5.74 -2.18
CA ASP A 113 -4.53 -5.23 -3.55
C ASP A 113 -4.04 -3.76 -3.65
N ILE A 114 -4.15 -2.97 -2.57
CA ILE A 114 -3.61 -1.59 -2.53
C ILE A 114 -2.08 -1.60 -2.46
N GLU A 115 -1.48 -2.52 -1.70
CA GLU A 115 -0.02 -2.66 -1.63
C GLU A 115 0.57 -3.10 -2.99
N HIS A 116 -0.17 -3.92 -3.75
CA HIS A 116 0.21 -4.32 -5.11
C HIS A 116 0.21 -3.12 -6.10
N SER A 117 -0.74 -2.19 -5.97
CA SER A 117 -0.80 -0.99 -6.82
C SER A 117 0.32 0.01 -6.52
N ALA A 118 0.72 0.14 -5.25
CA ALA A 118 1.85 1.01 -4.87
C ALA A 118 3.19 0.54 -5.47
N LEU A 119 3.38 -0.78 -5.66
CA LEU A 119 4.57 -1.35 -6.30
C LEU A 119 4.64 -1.09 -7.81
N SER A 120 3.50 -0.85 -8.47
CA SER A 120 3.48 -0.44 -9.90
C SER A 120 3.87 1.02 -10.13
N PHE A 121 3.92 1.85 -9.08
CA PHE A 121 4.23 3.28 -9.20
C PHE A 121 5.73 3.61 -9.13
N CYS A 122 6.59 2.60 -8.90
CA CYS A 122 8.03 2.70 -9.07
C CYS A 122 8.43 2.31 -10.51
N ARG A 123 8.07 3.16 -11.48
CA ARG A 123 8.60 3.11 -12.85
C ARG A 123 8.92 4.50 -13.37
#